data_AF-A0A1Y2LWM9-F1
#
_entry.id   AF-A0A1Y2LWM9-F1
#
_cell.length_a   1.000
_cell.length_b   1.000
_cell.length_c   1.000
_cell.angle_alpha   90.00
_cell.angle_beta   90.00
_cell.angle_gamma   90.00
#
_symmetry.space_group_name_H-M   'P 1'
#
loop_
_entity.id
_entity.type
_entity.pdbx_description
1 polymer ?
#
loop_
_entity_poly.entity_id
_entity_poly.type
_entity_poly.pdbx_seq_one_letter_code
_entity_poly.pdbx_strand_id
1 'polypeptide(L)'
;MRFSAAILALAASASAVAVPRAGGDYWDVSVSTYDDSSIVTTVSAHFHSEANPDNSRFGSRFTCIIDDKPTPNWCDHNGVSADWDGKIVKLSQHVEKPDPATVFGEGEVVLEYSEYNKASYGYGTIQVSKAIA
;
A
#
# COMPACT_ATOMS: atom_id res chain seq x y z
N MET A 1 -38.32 -27.14 42.44
CA MET A 1 -38.75 -26.60 41.13
C MET A 1 -37.67 -25.65 40.65
N ARG A 2 -37.25 -25.80 39.39
CA ARG A 2 -36.26 -24.97 38.71
C ARG A 2 -36.89 -23.61 38.36
N PHE A 3 -36.14 -22.52 38.48
CA PHE A 3 -36.40 -21.32 37.69
C PHE A 3 -35.08 -20.88 37.02
N SER A 4 -35.11 -20.97 35.69
CA SER A 4 -34.12 -20.48 34.75
C SER A 4 -34.46 -19.06 34.29
N ALA A 5 -33.46 -18.40 33.69
CA ALA A 5 -33.45 -17.21 32.82
C ALA A 5 -32.70 -16.03 33.47
N ALA A 6 -31.40 -15.83 33.22
CA ALA A 6 -30.75 -15.42 31.97
C ALA A 6 -31.25 -14.07 31.43
N ILE A 7 -30.46 -13.00 31.63
CA ILE A 7 -30.42 -11.88 30.70
C ILE A 7 -28.95 -11.58 30.38
N LEU A 8 -28.63 -11.80 29.11
CA LEU A 8 -27.41 -11.44 28.41
C LEU A 8 -27.22 -9.93 28.46
N ALA A 9 -26.05 -9.46 28.90
CA ALA A 9 -25.55 -8.16 28.50
C ALA A 9 -24.53 -8.38 27.38
N LEU A 10 -24.87 -7.89 26.19
CA LEU A 10 -24.05 -7.91 24.99
C LEU A 10 -22.71 -7.24 25.28
N ALA A 11 -21.62 -8.01 25.30
CA ALA A 11 -20.30 -7.46 25.04
C ALA A 11 -20.27 -7.01 23.58
N ALA A 12 -20.38 -5.71 23.35
CA ALA A 12 -20.06 -5.11 22.07
C ALA A 12 -18.56 -5.31 21.85
N SER A 13 -18.19 -6.44 21.25
CA SER A 13 -16.89 -6.63 20.63
C SER A 13 -16.81 -5.62 19.50
N ALA A 14 -16.29 -4.43 19.82
CA ALA A 14 -15.76 -3.50 18.86
C ALA A 14 -14.78 -4.30 18.00
N SER A 15 -15.26 -4.70 16.83
CA SER A 15 -14.43 -5.30 15.80
C SER A 15 -13.64 -4.14 15.24
N ALA A 16 -12.61 -3.72 15.98
CA ALA A 16 -11.46 -3.12 15.35
C ALA A 16 -11.04 -4.17 14.33
N VAL A 17 -11.26 -3.87 13.05
CA VAL A 17 -10.59 -4.56 11.95
C VAL A 17 -9.12 -4.25 12.17
N ALA A 18 -8.49 -5.04 13.03
CA ALA A 18 -7.07 -5.16 13.11
C ALA A 18 -6.70 -5.74 11.76
N VAL A 19 -6.30 -4.86 10.84
CA VAL A 19 -5.61 -5.28 9.62
C VAL A 19 -4.52 -6.22 10.12
N PRO A 20 -4.57 -7.52 9.78
CA PRO A 20 -3.58 -8.45 10.27
C PRO A 20 -2.22 -7.90 9.88
N ARG A 21 -1.35 -7.65 10.87
CA ARG A 21 0.06 -7.37 10.59
C ARG A 21 0.53 -8.58 9.81
N ALA A 22 0.71 -8.41 8.51
CA ALA A 22 1.32 -9.43 7.71
C ALA A 22 2.71 -9.64 8.28
N GLY A 23 3.04 -10.87 8.67
CA GLY A 23 4.37 -11.17 9.18
C GLY A 23 5.37 -10.95 8.04
N GLY A 24 6.26 -9.98 8.19
CA GLY A 24 7.28 -9.65 7.20
C GLY A 24 7.25 -8.20 6.73
N ASP A 25 8.10 -7.90 5.76
CA ASP A 25 8.22 -6.58 5.16
C ASP A 25 7.09 -6.34 4.15
N TYR A 26 6.51 -5.14 4.15
CA TYR A 26 5.37 -4.79 3.29
C TYR A 26 5.32 -3.30 2.96
N TRP A 27 4.51 -2.93 1.98
CA TRP A 27 4.14 -1.55 1.69
C TRP A 27 2.66 -1.31 1.98
N ASP A 28 2.34 -0.22 2.67
CA ASP A 28 1.01 0.37 2.61
C ASP A 28 0.95 1.28 1.40
N VAL A 29 0.02 1.00 0.47
CA VAL A 29 -0.05 1.64 -0.84
C VAL A 29 -1.36 2.38 -0.99
N SER A 30 -1.30 3.57 -1.56
CA SER A 30 -2.45 4.30 -2.06
C SER A 30 -2.26 4.61 -3.54
N VAL A 31 -3.29 4.33 -4.33
CA VAL A 31 -3.35 4.68 -5.74
C VAL A 31 -4.42 5.72 -5.93
N SER A 32 -4.14 6.75 -6.72
CA SER A 32 -5.14 7.72 -7.17
C SER A 32 -5.01 7.94 -8.67
N THR A 33 -6.15 7.98 -9.35
CA THR A 33 -6.23 8.24 -10.79
C THR A 33 -7.15 9.42 -11.02
N TYR A 34 -6.65 10.44 -11.70
CA TYR A 34 -7.45 11.58 -12.12
C TYR A 34 -7.76 11.45 -13.60
N ASP A 35 -9.05 11.49 -13.91
CA ASP A 35 -9.54 11.49 -15.30
C ASP A 35 -9.68 12.95 -15.74
N ASP A 36 -8.53 13.55 -16.08
CA ASP A 36 -8.48 14.78 -16.89
C ASP A 36 -8.24 14.37 -18.35
N SER A 37 -7.94 15.30 -19.26
CA SER A 37 -7.54 15.03 -20.65
C SER A 37 -6.33 14.07 -20.85
N SER A 38 -5.79 13.50 -19.77
CA SER A 38 -4.94 12.30 -19.68
C SER A 38 -5.14 11.63 -18.32
N ILE A 39 -5.01 10.30 -18.29
CA ILE A 39 -5.05 9.54 -17.04
C ILE A 39 -3.70 9.69 -16.35
N VAL A 40 -3.66 10.49 -15.29
CA VAL A 40 -2.50 10.56 -14.40
C VAL A 40 -2.74 9.65 -13.21
N THR A 41 -1.91 8.62 -13.07
CA THR A 41 -1.94 7.72 -11.92
C THR A 41 -0.83 8.07 -10.95
N THR A 42 -1.17 8.28 -9.68
CA THR A 42 -0.21 8.47 -8.59
C THR A 42 -0.24 7.25 -7.69
N VAL A 43 0.91 6.60 -7.52
CA VAL A 43 1.13 5.50 -6.58
C VAL A 43 2.00 6.02 -5.45
N SER A 44 1.45 6.12 -4.25
CA SER A 44 2.21 6.43 -3.04
C SER A 44 2.31 5.19 -2.17
N ALA A 45 3.49 4.90 -1.64
CA ALA A 45 3.74 3.72 -0.84
C ALA A 45 4.53 4.07 0.42
N HIS A 46 4.25 3.37 1.52
CA HIS A 46 4.99 3.42 2.77
C HIS A 46 5.51 2.03 3.13
N PHE A 47 6.83 1.83 3.04
CA PHE A 47 7.52 0.60 3.37
C PHE A 47 7.69 0.41 4.89
N HIS A 48 7.30 -0.76 5.34
CA HIS A 48 7.38 -1.25 6.70
C HIS A 48 8.28 -2.48 6.73
N SER A 49 9.32 -2.44 7.56
CA SER A 49 10.19 -3.59 7.80
C SER A 49 10.38 -3.81 9.30
N GLU A 50 10.20 -5.05 9.76
CA GLU A 50 10.46 -5.40 11.16
C GLU A 50 11.96 -5.39 11.49
N ALA A 51 12.79 -5.68 10.48
CA ALA A 51 14.24 -5.68 10.60
C ALA A 51 14.85 -4.26 10.68
N ASN A 52 14.08 -3.25 10.27
CA ASN A 52 14.48 -1.85 10.31
C ASN A 52 13.32 -0.94 10.74
N PRO A 53 12.97 -0.94 12.05
CA PRO A 53 11.83 -0.17 12.56
C PRO A 53 12.07 1.35 12.55
N ASP A 54 13.33 1.80 12.49
CA ASP A 54 13.75 3.21 12.46
C ASP A 54 13.84 3.78 11.04
N ASN A 55 12.90 3.42 10.16
CA ASN A 55 12.79 3.77 8.72
C ASN A 55 12.68 5.30 8.40
N SER A 56 13.20 6.14 9.29
CA SER A 56 13.30 7.60 9.29
C SER A 56 14.23 8.21 8.24
N ARG A 57 15.05 7.42 7.53
CA ARG A 57 15.86 7.88 6.39
C ARG A 57 15.32 7.29 5.10
N PHE A 58 15.21 8.16 4.08
CA PHE A 58 14.97 7.93 2.65
C PHE A 58 14.44 6.54 2.25
N GLY A 59 13.24 6.53 1.65
CA GLY A 59 12.68 5.32 1.04
C GLY A 59 11.59 4.65 1.87
N SER A 60 11.35 5.01 3.14
CA SER A 60 10.13 4.53 3.78
C SER A 60 8.91 5.01 3.03
N ARG A 61 8.86 6.26 2.56
CA ARG A 61 7.77 6.77 1.73
C ARG A 61 8.27 7.19 0.37
N PHE A 62 7.53 6.84 -0.67
CA PHE A 62 7.76 7.35 -2.01
C PHE A 62 6.45 7.54 -2.75
N THR A 63 6.51 8.37 -3.78
CA THR A 63 5.42 8.62 -4.72
C THR A 63 5.94 8.51 -6.13
N CYS A 64 5.24 7.72 -6.95
CA CYS A 64 5.48 7.58 -8.37
C CYS A 64 4.29 8.09 -9.17
N ILE A 65 4.56 8.86 -10.22
CA ILE A 65 3.60 9.30 -11.22
C ILE A 65 3.77 8.41 -12.44
N ILE A 66 2.68 7.76 -12.83
CA ILE A 66 2.56 6.89 -14.00
C ILE A 66 1.60 7.59 -14.96
N ASP A 67 2.14 8.02 -16.09
CA ASP A 67 1.43 8.76 -17.13
C ASP A 67 1.25 7.85 -18.35
N ASP A 68 0.06 7.89 -18.98
CA ASP A 68 -0.24 7.13 -20.19
C ASP A 68 0.38 7.77 -21.46
N LYS A 69 0.86 9.00 -21.34
CA LYS A 69 1.57 9.75 -22.37
C LYS A 69 3.06 9.36 -22.42
N PRO A 70 3.80 9.74 -23.49
CA PRO A 70 5.24 9.45 -23.61
C PRO A 70 6.12 10.15 -22.56
N THR A 71 5.53 10.81 -21.56
CA THR A 71 6.23 11.32 -20.39
C THR A 71 6.76 10.12 -19.58
N PRO A 72 8.05 10.04 -19.27
CA PRO A 72 8.58 8.90 -18.51
C PRO A 72 7.97 8.89 -17.11
N ASN A 73 7.57 7.69 -16.66
CA ASN A 73 7.22 7.43 -15.27
C ASN A 73 8.32 7.99 -14.35
N TRP A 74 7.92 8.70 -13.31
CA TRP A 74 8.85 9.35 -12.39
C TRP A 74 8.50 9.00 -10.95
N CYS A 75 9.51 8.76 -10.12
CA CYS A 75 9.37 8.59 -8.69
C CYS A 75 10.20 9.65 -7.96
N ASP A 76 9.71 10.10 -6.81
CA ASP A 76 10.35 11.13 -5.98
C ASP A 76 11.64 10.68 -5.27
N HIS A 77 11.94 9.38 -5.27
CA HIS A 77 13.15 8.79 -4.71
C HIS A 77 13.94 7.98 -5.74
N ASN A 78 15.27 8.00 -5.63
CA ASN A 78 16.13 7.10 -6.40
C ASN A 78 16.06 5.68 -5.81
N GLY A 79 16.13 4.67 -6.68
CA GLY A 79 16.11 3.26 -6.25
C GLY A 79 14.74 2.73 -5.89
N VAL A 80 13.65 3.47 -6.19
CA VAL A 80 12.28 2.96 -6.14
C VAL A 80 11.68 2.95 -7.55
N SER A 81 10.77 2.03 -7.80
CA SER A 81 9.94 2.04 -9.00
C SER A 81 8.54 1.54 -8.69
N ALA A 82 7.55 2.08 -9.41
CA ALA A 82 6.20 1.58 -9.41
C ALA A 82 5.70 1.37 -10.84
N ASP A 83 4.92 0.33 -11.04
CA ASP A 83 4.17 0.05 -12.26
C ASP A 83 2.69 -0.23 -11.88
N TRP A 84 1.77 0.16 -12.75
CA TRP A 84 0.34 0.06 -12.55
C TRP A 84 -0.35 -0.34 -13.86
N ASP A 85 -1.08 -1.45 -13.84
CA ASP A 85 -1.80 -1.97 -15.02
C ASP A 85 -3.31 -1.69 -15.00
N GLY A 86 -3.78 -0.84 -14.08
CA GLY A 86 -5.21 -0.59 -13.85
C GLY A 86 -5.81 -1.41 -12.71
N LYS A 87 -5.08 -2.41 -12.19
CA LYS A 87 -5.55 -3.26 -11.10
C LYS A 87 -4.45 -3.72 -10.14
N ILE A 88 -3.29 -4.07 -10.65
CA ILE A 88 -2.14 -4.55 -9.91
C ILE A 88 -1.08 -3.46 -9.86
N VAL A 89 -0.60 -3.16 -8.65
CA VAL A 89 0.60 -2.36 -8.44
C VAL A 89 1.79 -3.30 -8.31
N LYS A 90 2.88 -2.98 -9.00
CA LYS A 90 4.19 -3.64 -8.82
C LYS A 90 5.17 -2.62 -8.28
N LEU A 91 5.83 -2.96 -7.18
CA LEU A 91 6.78 -2.10 -6.49
C LEU A 91 8.17 -2.74 -6.50
N SER A 92 9.19 -1.90 -6.65
CA SER A 92 10.55 -2.24 -6.27
C SER A 92 11.18 -1.12 -5.46
N GLN A 93 12.07 -1.49 -4.54
CA GLN A 93 12.77 -0.54 -3.70
C GLN A 93 14.12 -1.09 -3.27
N HIS A 94 15.16 -0.27 -3.34
CA HIS A 94 16.44 -0.54 -2.68
C HIS A 94 16.36 -0.16 -1.20
N VAL A 95 16.72 -1.11 -0.33
CA VAL A 95 16.73 -0.99 1.12
C VAL A 95 18.16 -1.15 1.58
N GLU A 96 18.70 -0.16 2.30
CA GLU A 96 20.11 -0.15 2.72
C GLU A 96 20.37 -0.89 4.05
N LYS A 97 19.32 -1.13 4.85
CA LYS A 97 19.41 -1.66 6.21
C LYS A 97 18.34 -2.71 6.49
N PRO A 98 18.65 -3.75 7.28
CA PRO A 98 19.94 -4.01 7.93
C PRO A 98 21.03 -4.47 6.96
N ASP A 99 20.63 -5.11 5.86
CA ASP A 99 21.49 -5.56 4.78
C ASP A 99 21.03 -4.92 3.45
N PRO A 100 21.94 -4.40 2.61
CA PRO A 100 21.58 -3.84 1.32
C PRO A 100 20.93 -4.88 0.41
N ALA A 101 19.71 -4.59 -0.05
CA ALA A 101 18.99 -5.43 -1.01
C ALA A 101 17.95 -4.61 -1.78
N THR A 102 17.58 -5.08 -2.96
CA THR A 102 16.39 -4.61 -3.68
C THR A 102 15.24 -5.58 -3.42
N VAL A 103 14.16 -5.06 -2.85
CA VAL A 103 12.93 -5.81 -2.56
C VAL A 103 11.87 -5.54 -3.62
N PHE A 104 10.99 -6.51 -3.84
CA PHE A 104 9.94 -6.48 -4.85
C PHE A 104 8.62 -7.00 -4.28
N GLY A 105 7.52 -6.41 -4.69
CA GLY A 105 6.17 -6.86 -4.34
C GLY A 105 5.16 -6.52 -5.43
N GLU A 106 4.08 -7.28 -5.48
CA GLU A 106 2.94 -6.97 -6.32
C GLU A 106 1.63 -7.31 -5.60
N GLY A 107 0.59 -6.52 -5.85
CA GLY A 107 -0.69 -6.70 -5.20
C GLY A 107 -1.82 -5.94 -5.88
N GLU A 108 -3.03 -6.45 -5.70
CA GLU A 108 -4.25 -5.82 -6.20
C GLU A 108 -4.62 -4.61 -5.35
N VAL A 109 -4.96 -3.50 -6.02
CA VAL A 109 -5.55 -2.31 -5.39
C VAL A 109 -6.88 -2.05 -6.08
N VAL A 110 -7.97 -2.14 -5.32
CA VAL A 110 -9.32 -1.86 -5.85
C VAL A 110 -9.56 -0.35 -5.76
N LEU A 111 -9.87 0.26 -6.89
CA LEU A 111 -10.19 1.69 -6.96
C LEU A 111 -11.69 1.92 -6.77
N GLU A 112 -12.03 2.91 -5.95
CA GLU A 112 -13.37 3.45 -5.80
C GLU A 112 -13.43 4.84 -6.42
N TYR A 113 -14.42 5.06 -7.28
CA TYR A 113 -14.60 6.36 -7.93
C TYR A 113 -15.34 7.35 -7.02
N SER A 114 -14.79 8.56 -6.90
CA SER A 114 -15.39 9.68 -6.17
C SER A 114 -15.92 10.72 -7.15
N GLU A 115 -17.25 10.84 -7.25
CA GLU A 115 -17.91 11.89 -8.05
C GLU A 115 -17.53 13.30 -7.60
N TYR A 116 -17.30 13.49 -6.30
CA TYR A 116 -16.97 14.80 -5.72
C TYR A 116 -15.59 15.29 -6.17
N ASN A 117 -14.60 14.39 -6.16
CA ASN A 117 -13.22 14.70 -6.55
C ASN A 117 -12.94 14.43 -8.04
N LYS A 118 -13.90 13.81 -8.76
CA LYS A 118 -13.73 13.30 -10.13
C LYS A 118 -12.47 12.46 -10.29
N ALA A 119 -12.25 11.57 -9.34
CA ALA A 119 -11.04 10.77 -9.25
C ALA A 119 -11.34 9.43 -8.60
N SER A 120 -10.56 8.41 -8.95
CA SER A 120 -10.63 7.11 -8.32
C SER A 120 -9.48 6.94 -7.34
N TYR A 121 -9.76 6.35 -6.19
CA TYR A 121 -8.78 6.13 -5.13
C TYR A 121 -8.88 4.69 -4.63
N GLY A 122 -7.75 4.10 -4.30
CA GLY A 122 -7.70 2.78 -3.68
C GLY A 122 -6.55 2.68 -2.70
N TYR A 123 -6.70 1.78 -1.75
CA TYR A 123 -5.69 1.49 -0.74
C TYR A 123 -5.45 -0.01 -0.68
N GLY A 124 -4.23 -0.42 -0.39
CA GLY A 124 -3.89 -1.83 -0.24
C GLY A 124 -2.59 -2.01 0.52
N THR A 125 -2.33 -3.25 0.92
CA THR A 125 -1.06 -3.66 1.52
C THR A 125 -0.40 -4.67 0.60
N ILE A 126 0.83 -4.39 0.16
CA ILE A 126 1.59 -5.24 -0.73
C ILE A 126 2.72 -5.89 0.05
N GLN A 127 2.77 -7.22 0.05
CA GLN A 127 3.85 -7.95 0.70
C GLN A 127 5.12 -7.95 -0.14
N VAL A 128 6.28 -7.92 0.51
CA VAL A 128 7.53 -8.28 -0.16
C VAL A 128 7.46 -9.74 -0.57
N SER A 129 7.56 -9.98 -1.88
CA SER A 129 7.53 -11.31 -2.50
C SER A 129 8.93 -11.84 -2.83
N LYS A 130 9.90 -10.93 -3.00
CA LYS A 130 11.27 -11.25 -3.40
C LYS A 130 12.25 -10.18 -2.91
N ALA A 131 13.47 -10.59 -2.58
CA ALA A 131 14.61 -9.72 -2.31
C ALA A 131 15.85 -10.20 -3.09
N ILE A 132 16.68 -9.27 -3.56
CA ILE A 132 17.95 -9.54 -4.26
C ILE A 132 19.03 -8.67 -3.62
N ALA A 133 20.10 -9.28 -3.11
CA ALA A 133 21.28 -8.59 -2.58
C ALA A 133 22.25 -8.16 -3.71
#